data_AF-A0A1Y3TT41-F1
#
_entry.id   AF-A0A1Y3TT41-F1
#
_cell.length_a   1.000
_cell.length_b   1.000
_cell.length_c   1.000
_cell.angle_alpha   90.00
_cell.angle_beta   90.00
_cell.angle_gamma   90.00
#
_symmetry.space_group_name_H-M   'P 1'
#
loop_
_entity.id
_entity.type
_entity.pdbx_description
1 polymer ?
#
loop_
_entity_poly.entity_id
_entity_poly.type
_entity_poly.pdbx_seq_one_letter_code
_entity_poly.pdbx_strand_id
1 'polypeptide(L)'
;MKAFAIKDDTVSKSRELAYLLYYEMPRMFFIEISEQTTEWEAPLLLSSFVKDGKYTVDAYWSRKWVQQRIVPPDRQNLGEILRKNGLKEYDEFSLLELSGGKCAQDECYIEPVSEDEVYEKMQDRFGKKVKNAVPLENYDILLFFENDMVKKCSLTETLSEKKDFLPLRNNPDVFDRVKVLPGGQGICWGETLTISNEELYQMGEQIPLTPDDFNIYIEHEVISTAEAAERLNCTRQNIEDLIRRNKLHPVKTMLKSKLFLNSEVERRKWK
;
A
#
# COMPACT_ATOMS: atom_id res chain seq x y z
N MET A 1 -7.94 10.65 -0.62
CA MET A 1 -8.78 9.49 -1.00
C MET A 1 -10.20 10.03 -1.16
N LYS A 2 -11.18 9.23 -1.59
CA LYS A 2 -12.61 9.53 -1.40
C LYS A 2 -13.23 8.36 -0.67
N ALA A 3 -14.07 8.64 0.31
CA ALA A 3 -14.71 7.62 1.14
C ALA A 3 -16.22 7.73 1.06
N PHE A 4 -16.88 6.58 1.02
CA PHE A 4 -18.33 6.49 1.00
C PHE A 4 -18.79 5.37 1.92
N ALA A 5 -19.79 5.64 2.75
CA ALA A 5 -20.50 4.59 3.46
C ALA A 5 -21.40 3.82 2.49
N ILE A 6 -21.32 2.49 2.52
CA ILE A 6 -22.25 1.58 1.85
C ILE A 6 -23.39 1.31 2.83
N LYS A 7 -24.61 1.70 2.45
CA LYS A 7 -25.84 1.60 3.26
C LYS A 7 -26.89 0.83 2.47
N ASP A 8 -27.93 0.34 3.16
CA ASP A 8 -29.06 -0.37 2.55
C ASP A 8 -30.39 0.26 2.98
N ASP A 9 -31.28 0.52 2.00
CA ASP A 9 -32.57 1.19 2.24
C ASP A 9 -33.58 0.34 3.04
N THR A 10 -33.34 -0.97 3.22
CA THR A 10 -34.26 -1.93 3.89
C THR A 10 -33.87 -2.30 5.32
N VAL A 11 -32.59 -2.21 5.68
CA VAL A 11 -32.12 -2.61 7.03
C VAL A 11 -32.38 -1.48 8.04
N SER A 12 -31.72 -0.35 7.82
CA SER A 12 -31.91 0.90 8.56
C SER A 12 -31.15 2.00 7.82
N LYS A 13 -31.79 3.16 7.62
CA LYS A 13 -31.20 4.27 6.86
C LYS A 13 -29.90 4.82 7.45
N SER A 14 -29.64 4.60 8.74
CA SER A 14 -28.39 5.02 9.40
C SER A 14 -27.35 3.91 9.47
N ARG A 15 -27.66 2.68 9.05
CA ARG A 15 -26.75 1.54 9.20
C ARG A 15 -25.73 1.53 8.07
N GLU A 16 -24.46 1.63 8.44
CA GLU A 16 -23.32 1.56 7.54
C GLU A 16 -22.77 0.14 7.54
N LEU A 17 -22.95 -0.54 6.41
CA LEU A 17 -22.59 -1.94 6.25
C LEU A 17 -21.10 -2.09 5.91
N ALA A 18 -20.55 -1.15 5.16
CA ALA A 18 -19.16 -1.13 4.74
C ALA A 18 -18.77 0.28 4.29
N TYR A 19 -17.50 0.46 3.94
CA TYR A 19 -16.96 1.70 3.38
C TYR A 19 -16.28 1.42 2.06
N LEU A 20 -16.68 2.13 1.01
CA LEU A 20 -15.98 2.15 -0.26
C LEU A 20 -14.93 3.26 -0.23
N LEU A 21 -13.67 2.88 -0.42
CA LEU A 21 -12.53 3.75 -0.50
C LEU A 21 -12.05 3.83 -1.95
N TYR A 22 -11.96 5.05 -2.49
CA TYR A 22 -11.47 5.30 -3.84
C TYR A 22 -10.18 6.12 -3.81
N TYR A 23 -9.13 5.57 -4.42
CA TYR A 23 -7.86 6.23 -4.63
C TYR A 23 -7.79 6.72 -6.07
N GLU A 24 -7.97 8.03 -6.28
CA GLU A 24 -8.03 8.66 -7.61
C GLU A 24 -6.80 8.36 -8.47
N MET A 25 -5.63 8.30 -7.84
CA MET A 25 -4.39 7.82 -8.45
C MET A 25 -3.93 6.64 -7.60
N PRO A 26 -4.03 5.38 -8.09
CA PRO A 26 -4.12 4.97 -9.50
C PRO A 26 -5.52 4.54 -10.02
N ARG A 27 -6.61 5.14 -9.54
CA ARG A 27 -8.02 4.74 -9.81
C ARG A 27 -8.37 3.36 -9.28
N MET A 28 -8.08 3.11 -8.00
CA MET A 28 -8.36 1.83 -7.33
C MET A 28 -9.44 1.96 -6.26
N PHE A 29 -10.22 0.90 -6.11
CA PHE A 29 -11.27 0.76 -5.10
C PHE A 29 -10.84 -0.24 -4.03
N PHE A 30 -11.20 0.02 -2.79
CA PHE A 30 -11.12 -0.94 -1.69
C PHE A 30 -12.40 -0.87 -0.87
N ILE A 31 -12.83 -2.00 -0.31
CA ILE A 31 -13.99 -2.04 0.57
C ILE A 31 -13.54 -2.49 1.96
N GLU A 32 -13.88 -1.71 2.98
CA GLU A 32 -13.73 -2.07 4.37
C GLU A 32 -15.12 -2.36 4.96
N ILE A 33 -15.40 -3.63 5.25
CA ILE A 33 -16.66 -4.07 5.83
C ILE A 33 -16.66 -3.75 7.33
N SER A 34 -17.78 -3.22 7.84
CA SER A 34 -17.97 -3.00 9.27
C SER A 34 -17.97 -4.36 9.99
N GLU A 35 -17.32 -4.48 11.14
CA GLU A 35 -17.28 -5.74 11.92
C GLU A 35 -18.64 -6.18 12.44
N GLN A 36 -19.56 -5.23 12.57
CA GLN A 36 -20.93 -5.48 13.00
C GLN A 36 -21.83 -5.96 11.86
N THR A 37 -21.32 -6.01 10.62
CA THR A 37 -22.11 -6.38 9.44
C THR A 37 -22.19 -7.89 9.37
N THR A 38 -23.41 -8.43 9.34
CA THR A 38 -23.65 -9.87 9.23
C THR A 38 -23.68 -10.34 7.78
N GLU A 39 -23.52 -11.64 7.54
CA GLU A 39 -23.59 -12.22 6.18
C GLU A 39 -24.95 -12.00 5.49
N TRP A 40 -26.01 -11.72 6.28
CA TRP A 40 -27.37 -11.47 5.83
C TRP A 40 -27.64 -10.02 5.47
N GLU A 41 -26.91 -9.08 6.09
CA GLU A 41 -27.01 -7.65 5.79
C GLU A 41 -26.02 -7.22 4.70
N ALA A 42 -24.92 -7.96 4.54
CA ALA A 42 -23.89 -7.62 3.56
C ALA A 42 -24.46 -7.65 2.12
N PRO A 43 -24.04 -6.72 1.24
CA PRO A 43 -24.31 -6.82 -0.18
C PRO A 43 -23.92 -8.21 -0.71
N LEU A 44 -24.67 -8.76 -1.66
CA LEU A 44 -24.55 -10.17 -2.06
C LEU A 44 -23.10 -10.60 -2.34
N LEU A 45 -22.33 -9.76 -3.06
CA LEU A 45 -20.93 -10.04 -3.40
C LEU A 45 -19.99 -10.05 -2.18
N LEU A 46 -20.36 -9.35 -1.11
CA LEU A 46 -19.58 -9.22 0.12
C LEU A 46 -19.96 -10.25 1.20
N SER A 47 -21.14 -10.88 1.09
CA SER A 47 -21.65 -11.85 2.07
C SER A 47 -20.66 -12.98 2.39
N SER A 48 -19.99 -13.53 1.37
CA SER A 48 -18.98 -14.59 1.57
C SER A 48 -17.74 -14.12 2.32
N PHE A 49 -17.34 -12.85 2.17
CA PHE A 49 -16.21 -12.30 2.92
C PHE A 49 -16.53 -12.22 4.41
N VAL A 50 -17.72 -11.74 4.77
CA VAL A 50 -18.19 -11.69 6.15
C VAL A 50 -18.24 -13.09 6.76
N LYS A 51 -18.79 -14.06 6.01
CA LYS A 51 -18.86 -15.45 6.43
C LYS A 51 -17.48 -16.05 6.73
N ASP A 52 -16.47 -15.68 5.95
CA ASP A 52 -15.08 -16.09 6.12
C ASP A 52 -14.32 -15.27 7.19
N GLY A 53 -14.97 -14.31 7.85
CA GLY A 53 -14.34 -13.41 8.82
C GLY A 53 -13.38 -12.39 8.18
N LYS A 54 -13.52 -12.13 6.87
CA LYS A 54 -12.71 -11.17 6.12
C LYS A 54 -13.45 -9.85 6.00
N TYR A 55 -12.89 -8.80 6.61
CA TYR A 55 -13.50 -7.47 6.63
C TYR A 55 -12.78 -6.43 5.77
N THR A 56 -11.66 -6.79 5.14
CA THR A 56 -10.99 -5.97 4.12
C THR A 56 -11.07 -6.72 2.79
N VAL A 57 -11.62 -6.05 1.78
CA VAL A 57 -11.82 -6.61 0.44
C VAL A 57 -10.76 -6.03 -0.48
N ASP A 58 -10.08 -6.89 -1.23
CA ASP A 58 -9.02 -6.48 -2.16
C ASP A 58 -9.55 -5.61 -3.32
N ALA A 59 -8.62 -5.05 -4.10
CA ALA A 59 -8.95 -4.16 -5.19
C ALA A 59 -9.76 -4.82 -6.30
N TYR A 60 -9.55 -6.12 -6.54
CA TYR A 60 -10.25 -6.84 -7.59
C TYR A 60 -11.73 -7.00 -7.26
N TRP A 61 -12.04 -7.51 -6.06
CA TRP A 61 -13.42 -7.72 -5.64
C TRP A 61 -14.15 -6.42 -5.34
N SER A 62 -13.43 -5.42 -4.81
CA SER A 62 -13.98 -4.06 -4.64
C SER A 62 -14.38 -3.45 -5.99
N ARG A 63 -13.54 -3.60 -7.01
CA ARG A 63 -13.88 -3.17 -8.37
C ARG A 63 -15.04 -3.97 -8.96
N LYS A 64 -15.12 -5.28 -8.70
CA LYS A 64 -16.27 -6.11 -9.13
C LYS A 64 -17.59 -5.63 -8.52
N TRP A 65 -17.57 -5.23 -7.24
CA TRP A 65 -18.74 -4.65 -6.57
C TRP A 65 -19.20 -3.36 -7.26
N VAL A 66 -18.26 -2.48 -7.61
CA VAL A 66 -18.51 -1.24 -8.36
C VAL A 66 -19.07 -1.54 -9.75
N GLN A 67 -18.49 -2.52 -10.46
CA GLN A 67 -18.91 -2.90 -11.82
C GLN A 67 -20.36 -3.41 -11.89
N GLN A 68 -20.89 -4.00 -10.81
CA GLN A 68 -22.30 -4.41 -10.72
C GLN A 68 -23.28 -3.23 -10.66
N ARG A 69 -22.80 -2.01 -10.35
CA ARG A 69 -23.59 -0.80 -10.10
C ARG A 69 -23.46 0.28 -11.16
N ILE A 70 -22.68 0.00 -12.20
CA ILE A 70 -22.45 0.90 -13.31
C ILE A 70 -22.81 0.23 -14.63
N VAL A 71 -23.01 1.05 -15.65
CA VAL A 71 -23.29 0.57 -16.99
C VAL A 71 -22.07 -0.18 -17.53
N PRO A 72 -22.19 -1.42 -18.05
CA PRO A 72 -21.06 -2.16 -18.58
C PRO A 72 -20.36 -1.48 -19.77
N PRO A 73 -19.03 -1.66 -19.92
CA PRO A 73 -18.26 -1.00 -20.98
C PRO A 73 -18.57 -1.50 -22.40
N ASP A 74 -19.21 -2.65 -22.54
CA ASP A 74 -19.59 -3.29 -23.81
C ASP A 74 -21.02 -2.93 -24.28
N ARG A 75 -21.72 -2.03 -23.58
CA ARG A 75 -23.10 -1.62 -23.94
C ARG A 75 -23.14 -0.90 -25.30
N GLN A 76 -24.03 -1.36 -26.20
CA GLN A 76 -24.18 -0.85 -27.57
C GLN A 76 -24.30 0.70 -27.67
N ASN A 77 -24.98 1.36 -26.72
CA ASN A 77 -25.21 2.81 -26.72
C ASN A 77 -24.37 3.56 -25.68
N LEU A 78 -23.22 3.01 -25.26
CA LEU A 78 -22.41 3.59 -24.19
C LEU A 78 -21.99 5.04 -24.48
N GLY A 79 -21.53 5.35 -25.70
CA GLY A 79 -21.08 6.70 -26.05
C GLY A 79 -22.18 7.77 -25.90
N GLU A 80 -23.43 7.43 -26.21
CA GLU A 80 -24.56 8.34 -26.00
C GLU A 80 -24.88 8.53 -24.51
N ILE A 81 -24.79 7.47 -23.71
CA ILE A 81 -25.00 7.50 -22.26
C ILE A 81 -23.94 8.39 -21.61
N LEU A 82 -22.67 8.21 -21.97
CA LEU A 82 -21.57 9.03 -21.44
C LEU A 82 -21.79 10.50 -21.77
N ARG A 83 -22.05 10.83 -23.04
CA ARG A 83 -22.29 12.21 -23.48
C ARG A 83 -23.48 12.86 -22.79
N LYS A 84 -24.60 12.14 -22.62
CA LYS A 84 -25.80 12.64 -21.92
C LYS A 84 -25.52 12.97 -20.45
N ASN A 85 -24.55 12.29 -19.83
CA ASN A 85 -24.14 12.53 -18.45
C ASN A 85 -22.87 13.39 -18.33
N GLY A 86 -22.43 14.04 -19.42
CA GLY A 86 -21.26 14.94 -19.42
C GLY A 86 -19.90 14.24 -19.32
N LEU A 87 -19.84 12.92 -19.51
CA LEU A 87 -18.59 12.13 -19.45
C LEU A 87 -17.93 12.05 -20.84
N LYS A 88 -16.62 12.27 -20.88
CA LYS A 88 -15.80 12.21 -22.11
C LYS A 88 -15.29 10.80 -22.41
N GLU A 89 -15.04 10.03 -21.36
CA GLU A 89 -14.52 8.67 -21.41
C GLU A 89 -15.24 7.80 -20.38
N TYR A 90 -15.09 6.49 -20.51
CA TYR A 90 -15.61 5.56 -19.53
C TYR A 90 -14.76 5.63 -18.26
N ASP A 91 -15.36 6.13 -17.19
CA ASP A 91 -14.72 6.21 -15.88
C ASP A 91 -15.63 5.57 -14.83
N GLU A 92 -15.16 4.46 -14.25
CA GLU A 92 -15.97 3.62 -13.33
C GLU A 92 -16.41 4.41 -12.10
N PHE A 93 -15.54 5.28 -11.58
CA PHE A 93 -15.86 6.09 -10.41
C PHE A 93 -16.93 7.14 -10.72
N SER A 94 -16.76 7.89 -11.81
CA SER A 94 -17.74 8.89 -12.24
C SER A 94 -19.12 8.28 -12.51
N LEU A 95 -19.16 7.08 -13.11
CA LEU A 95 -20.42 6.36 -13.33
C LEU A 95 -21.07 5.88 -12.03
N LEU A 96 -20.27 5.49 -11.04
CA LEU A 96 -20.74 5.07 -9.73
C LEU A 96 -21.35 6.25 -8.96
N GLU A 97 -20.72 7.42 -9.02
CA GLU A 97 -21.27 8.65 -8.42
C GLU A 97 -22.61 9.03 -9.06
N LEU A 98 -22.72 8.92 -10.39
CA LEU A 98 -23.98 9.18 -11.10
C LEU A 98 -25.12 8.22 -10.72
N SER A 99 -24.81 6.95 -10.41
CA SER A 99 -25.82 5.98 -9.97
C SER A 99 -26.10 6.04 -8.46
N GLY A 100 -25.31 6.80 -7.69
CA GLY A 100 -25.35 6.78 -6.23
C GLY A 100 -25.07 5.39 -5.66
N GLY A 101 -24.35 4.53 -6.40
CA GLY A 101 -24.10 3.14 -6.02
C GLY A 101 -25.32 2.23 -6.05
N LYS A 102 -26.46 2.68 -6.57
CA LYS A 102 -27.70 1.88 -6.67
C LYS A 102 -27.67 0.95 -7.86
N CYS A 103 -28.26 -0.23 -7.72
CA CYS A 103 -28.47 -1.18 -8.80
C CYS A 103 -29.79 -1.93 -8.64
N ALA A 104 -30.13 -2.81 -9.58
CA ALA A 104 -31.36 -3.61 -9.52
C ALA A 104 -31.19 -4.94 -8.76
N GLN A 105 -30.00 -5.23 -8.23
CA GLN A 105 -29.69 -6.50 -7.55
C GLN A 105 -29.91 -6.44 -6.04
N ASP A 106 -29.76 -5.25 -5.44
CA ASP A 106 -29.91 -4.98 -4.02
C ASP A 106 -30.36 -3.54 -3.80
N GLU A 107 -30.74 -3.24 -2.56
CA GLU A 107 -31.19 -1.91 -2.13
C GLU A 107 -30.04 -1.08 -1.55
N CYS A 108 -28.80 -1.46 -1.87
CA CYS A 108 -27.62 -0.77 -1.39
C CYS A 108 -27.33 0.50 -2.19
N TYR A 109 -26.76 1.49 -1.51
CA TYR A 109 -26.31 2.75 -2.09
C TYR A 109 -25.06 3.25 -1.38
N ILE A 110 -24.42 4.28 -1.95
CA ILE A 110 -23.27 4.94 -1.35
C ILE A 110 -23.61 6.36 -0.89
N GLU A 111 -23.09 6.75 0.26
CA GLU A 111 -23.19 8.12 0.79
C GLU A 111 -21.79 8.65 1.12
N PRO A 112 -21.40 9.86 0.67
CA PRO A 112 -20.09 10.40 1.00
C PRO A 112 -19.88 10.53 2.50
N VAL A 113 -18.71 10.14 2.98
CA VAL A 113 -18.27 10.31 4.37
C VAL A 113 -16.88 10.93 4.41
N SER A 114 -16.54 11.55 5.54
CA SER A 114 -15.17 12.06 5.72
C SER A 114 -14.19 10.90 5.90
N GLU A 115 -12.94 11.09 5.47
CA GLU A 115 -11.90 10.07 5.71
C GLU A 115 -11.68 9.86 7.21
N ASP A 116 -11.61 10.95 7.98
CA ASP A 116 -11.41 10.93 9.43
C ASP A 116 -12.47 10.06 10.14
N GLU A 117 -13.74 10.17 9.75
CA GLU A 117 -14.82 9.34 10.30
C GLU A 117 -14.62 7.85 10.03
N VAL A 118 -14.09 7.48 8.85
CA VAL A 118 -13.75 6.08 8.55
C VAL A 118 -12.57 5.61 9.39
N TYR A 119 -11.53 6.44 9.51
CA TYR A 119 -10.35 6.14 10.33
C TYR A 119 -10.73 5.93 11.81
N GLU A 120 -11.57 6.80 12.38
CA GLU A 120 -12.03 6.70 13.77
C GLU A 120 -12.79 5.39 14.03
N LYS A 121 -13.65 4.98 13.10
CA LYS A 121 -14.44 3.74 13.24
C LYS A 121 -13.62 2.46 13.07
N MET A 122 -12.43 2.55 12.46
CA MET A 122 -11.62 1.39 12.09
C MET A 122 -10.15 1.55 12.51
N GLN A 123 -9.89 2.31 13.58
CA GLN A 123 -8.56 2.72 14.01
C GLN A 123 -7.60 1.54 14.16
N ASP A 124 -8.04 0.46 14.84
CA ASP A 124 -7.21 -0.73 15.06
C ASP A 124 -6.81 -1.41 13.75
N ARG A 125 -7.73 -1.49 12.79
CA ARG A 125 -7.48 -2.13 11.49
C ARG A 125 -6.60 -1.24 10.61
N PHE A 126 -6.85 0.07 10.63
CA PHE A 126 -6.09 1.03 9.85
C PHE A 126 -4.67 1.20 10.39
N GLY A 127 -4.46 1.03 11.70
CA GLY A 127 -3.13 0.92 12.31
C GLY A 127 -2.30 -0.24 11.73
N LYS A 128 -2.93 -1.28 11.19
CA LYS A 128 -2.26 -2.42 10.53
C LYS A 128 -2.04 -2.21 9.02
N LYS A 129 -2.31 -1.04 8.47
CA LYS A 129 -2.00 -0.74 7.05
C LYS A 129 -0.50 -0.56 6.88
N VAL A 130 0.02 -1.01 5.75
CA VAL A 130 1.44 -0.90 5.41
C VAL A 130 1.74 0.55 5.03
N LYS A 131 2.57 1.21 5.82
CA LYS A 131 3.07 2.56 5.57
C LYS A 131 4.26 2.55 4.63
N ASN A 132 5.16 1.58 4.79
CA ASN A 132 6.34 1.43 3.94
C ASN A 132 6.79 -0.04 3.86
N ALA A 133 7.45 -0.40 2.76
CA ALA A 133 8.03 -1.70 2.51
C ALA A 133 9.41 -1.56 1.90
N VAL A 134 10.42 -2.18 2.51
CA VAL A 134 11.81 -2.16 2.04
C VAL A 134 12.26 -3.60 1.77
N PRO A 135 12.58 -3.96 0.51
CA PRO A 135 13.11 -5.28 0.21
C PRO A 135 14.49 -5.45 0.84
N LEU A 136 14.76 -6.64 1.36
CA LEU A 136 16.02 -7.06 1.94
C LEU A 136 16.57 -8.28 1.18
N GLU A 137 17.75 -8.76 1.58
CA GLU A 137 18.31 -10.01 1.07
C GLU A 137 17.41 -11.23 1.39
N ASN A 138 17.62 -12.32 0.66
CA ASN A 138 16.93 -13.61 0.90
C ASN A 138 15.40 -13.55 0.83
N TYR A 139 14.85 -12.66 0.00
CA TYR A 139 13.40 -12.44 -0.16
C TYR A 139 12.70 -12.01 1.13
N ASP A 140 13.45 -11.36 2.04
CA ASP A 140 12.87 -10.72 3.21
C ASP A 140 12.37 -9.32 2.86
N ILE A 141 11.37 -8.83 3.58
CA ILE A 141 10.88 -7.45 3.49
C ILE A 141 10.77 -6.87 4.89
N LEU A 142 11.32 -5.67 5.08
CA LEU A 142 11.09 -4.85 6.25
C LEU A 142 9.84 -3.98 6.03
N LEU A 143 8.82 -4.20 6.84
CA LEU A 143 7.54 -3.51 6.77
C LEU A 143 7.38 -2.56 7.93
N PHE A 144 6.86 -1.38 7.63
CA PHE A 144 6.48 -0.36 8.60
C PHE A 144 4.97 -0.19 8.52
N PHE A 145 4.29 -0.27 9.65
CA PHE A 145 2.84 -0.12 9.73
C PHE A 145 2.44 1.25 10.27
N GLU A 146 1.18 1.64 10.06
CA GLU A 146 0.65 2.93 10.54
C GLU A 146 0.62 3.04 12.07
N ASN A 147 0.60 1.92 12.79
CA ASN A 147 0.70 1.87 14.26
C ASN A 147 2.16 1.87 14.77
N ASP A 148 3.11 2.34 13.96
CA ASP A 148 4.55 2.40 14.23
C ASP A 148 5.24 1.06 14.51
N MET A 149 4.53 -0.05 14.32
CA MET A 149 5.17 -1.36 14.41
C MET A 149 6.03 -1.62 13.17
N VAL A 150 7.21 -2.19 13.40
CA VAL A 150 8.10 -2.69 12.36
C VAL A 150 8.11 -4.21 12.39
N LYS A 151 7.91 -4.85 11.24
CA LYS A 151 8.03 -6.30 11.11
C LYS A 151 8.97 -6.67 9.98
N LYS A 152 9.70 -7.77 10.17
CA LYS A 152 10.44 -8.44 9.10
C LYS A 152 9.65 -9.66 8.64
N CYS A 153 9.39 -9.75 7.35
CA CYS A 153 8.67 -10.86 6.75
C CYS A 153 9.57 -11.60 5.78
N SER A 154 9.74 -12.91 5.95
CA SER A 154 10.36 -13.74 4.91
C SER A 154 9.30 -14.20 3.92
N LEU A 155 9.52 -13.95 2.62
CA LEU A 155 8.59 -14.35 1.57
C LEU A 155 8.96 -15.69 0.92
N THR A 156 10.03 -16.34 1.36
CA THR A 156 10.55 -17.57 0.72
C THR A 156 9.48 -18.67 0.56
N GLU A 157 8.68 -18.92 1.58
CA GLU A 157 7.58 -19.91 1.54
C GLU A 157 6.44 -19.42 0.63
N THR A 158 6.00 -18.18 0.79
CA THR A 158 4.94 -17.57 -0.04
C THR A 158 5.28 -17.60 -1.54
N LEU A 159 6.53 -17.26 -1.89
CA LEU A 159 7.04 -17.31 -3.27
C LEU A 159 7.13 -18.75 -3.81
N SER A 160 7.22 -19.74 -2.94
CA SER A 160 7.30 -21.16 -3.31
C SER A 160 5.93 -21.80 -3.49
N GLU A 161 4.93 -21.39 -2.70
CA GLU A 161 3.56 -21.93 -2.74
C GLU A 161 2.73 -21.32 -3.87
N LYS A 162 2.83 -20.01 -4.08
CA LYS A 162 2.02 -19.29 -5.06
C LYS A 162 2.66 -19.37 -6.45
N LYS A 163 2.10 -20.20 -7.34
CA LYS A 163 2.60 -20.37 -8.72
C LYS A 163 2.73 -19.05 -9.49
N ASP A 164 1.84 -18.10 -9.25
CA ASP A 164 1.86 -16.80 -9.91
C ASP A 164 3.10 -15.97 -9.52
N PHE A 165 3.76 -16.31 -8.41
CA PHE A 165 4.92 -15.57 -7.87
C PHE A 165 6.26 -16.10 -8.41
N LEU A 166 6.24 -17.07 -9.34
CA LEU A 166 7.43 -17.57 -10.03
C LEU A 166 8.34 -16.46 -10.62
N PRO A 167 7.82 -15.35 -11.21
CA PRO A 167 8.67 -14.26 -11.69
C PRO A 167 9.51 -13.61 -10.59
N LEU A 168 8.98 -13.52 -9.37
CA LEU A 168 9.69 -12.94 -8.21
C LEU A 168 10.78 -13.88 -7.71
N ARG A 169 10.48 -15.18 -7.65
CA ARG A 169 11.42 -16.22 -7.21
C ARG A 169 12.63 -16.37 -8.15
N ASN A 170 12.43 -16.14 -9.44
CA ASN A 170 13.46 -16.36 -10.46
C ASN A 170 14.27 -15.10 -10.76
N ASN A 171 13.83 -13.92 -10.29
CA ASN A 171 14.47 -12.66 -10.61
C ASN A 171 14.47 -11.70 -9.41
N PRO A 172 15.58 -11.64 -8.63
CA PRO A 172 15.74 -10.71 -7.51
C PRO A 172 15.50 -9.24 -7.89
N ASP A 173 15.90 -8.80 -9.09
CA ASP A 173 15.69 -7.42 -9.53
C ASP A 173 14.20 -7.05 -9.71
N VAL A 174 13.32 -8.05 -9.88
CA VAL A 174 11.88 -7.84 -9.89
C VAL A 174 11.36 -7.75 -8.46
N PHE A 175 11.86 -8.60 -7.56
CA PHE A 175 11.52 -8.56 -6.14
C PHE A 175 11.82 -7.20 -5.51
N ASP A 176 12.96 -6.59 -5.83
CA ASP A 176 13.37 -5.29 -5.31
C ASP A 176 12.47 -4.12 -5.75
N ARG A 177 11.55 -4.36 -6.70
CA ARG A 177 10.58 -3.36 -7.18
C ARG A 177 9.26 -3.38 -6.41
N VAL A 178 9.24 -4.04 -5.25
CA VAL A 178 8.06 -4.08 -4.37
C VAL A 178 7.54 -2.66 -4.13
N LYS A 179 6.22 -2.51 -4.13
CA LYS A 179 5.53 -1.26 -3.82
C LYS A 179 4.44 -1.51 -2.80
N VAL A 180 4.15 -0.48 -2.01
CA VAL A 180 2.96 -0.46 -1.15
C VAL A 180 1.72 -0.20 -2.01
N LEU A 181 0.66 -0.98 -1.81
CA LEU A 181 -0.63 -0.76 -2.45
C LEU A 181 -1.28 0.53 -1.93
N PRO A 182 -2.12 1.21 -2.74
CA PRO A 182 -2.81 2.42 -2.27
C PRO A 182 -3.55 2.18 -0.96
N GLY A 183 -3.42 3.11 -0.01
CA GLY A 183 -4.02 2.99 1.31
C GLY A 183 -3.34 2.01 2.25
N GLY A 184 -2.15 1.51 1.92
CA GLY A 184 -1.44 0.53 2.74
C GLY A 184 -2.14 -0.83 2.81
N GLN A 185 -2.93 -1.16 1.79
CA GLN A 185 -3.72 -2.39 1.70
C GLN A 185 -2.88 -3.67 1.55
N GLY A 186 -1.57 -3.51 1.39
CA GLY A 186 -0.61 -4.59 1.24
C GLY A 186 0.58 -4.13 0.41
N ILE A 187 1.25 -5.10 -0.21
CA ILE A 187 2.35 -4.86 -1.14
C ILE A 187 2.08 -5.50 -2.50
N CYS A 188 2.74 -5.00 -3.54
CA CYS A 188 2.58 -5.51 -4.89
C CYS A 188 3.85 -5.47 -5.75
N TRP A 189 3.83 -6.29 -6.80
CA TRP A 189 4.73 -6.28 -7.95
C TRP A 189 3.91 -6.19 -9.24
N GLY A 190 3.51 -4.97 -9.60
CA GLY A 190 2.58 -4.73 -10.69
C GLY A 190 1.12 -4.86 -10.23
N GLU A 191 0.24 -5.29 -11.12
CA GLU A 191 -1.21 -5.28 -10.88
C GLU A 191 -1.74 -6.53 -10.19
N THR A 192 -1.13 -7.70 -10.46
CA THR A 192 -1.71 -9.01 -10.07
C THR A 192 -0.96 -9.70 -8.94
N LEU A 193 0.32 -9.37 -8.75
CA LEU A 193 1.14 -10.00 -7.73
C LEU A 193 1.04 -9.18 -6.45
N THR A 194 0.12 -9.56 -5.57
CA THR A 194 -0.17 -8.82 -4.34
C THR A 194 -0.15 -9.72 -3.11
N ILE A 195 0.29 -9.19 -1.97
CA ILE A 195 0.10 -9.81 -0.64
C ILE A 195 -0.63 -8.78 0.22
N SER A 196 -1.71 -9.20 0.87
CA SER A 196 -2.53 -8.30 1.69
C SER A 196 -1.81 -7.85 2.97
N ASN A 197 -2.17 -6.68 3.50
CA ASN A 197 -1.61 -6.20 4.76
C ASN A 197 -1.88 -7.16 5.92
N GLU A 198 -3.04 -7.82 5.95
CA GLU A 198 -3.41 -8.77 7.00
C GLU A 198 -2.48 -9.99 6.99
N GLU A 199 -2.23 -10.59 5.81
CA GLU A 199 -1.25 -11.68 5.65
C GLU A 199 0.12 -11.25 6.17
N LEU A 200 0.60 -10.08 5.74
CA LEU A 200 1.91 -9.55 6.12
C LEU A 200 2.01 -9.27 7.62
N TYR A 201 0.96 -8.70 8.23
CA TYR A 201 0.93 -8.36 9.64
C TYR A 201 0.95 -9.62 10.51
N GLN A 202 0.25 -10.67 10.10
CA GLN A 202 0.18 -11.94 10.81
C GLN A 202 1.49 -12.72 10.71
N MET A 203 2.09 -12.82 9.53
CA MET A 203 3.28 -13.65 9.31
C MET A 203 4.59 -12.99 9.74
N GLY A 204 4.63 -11.65 9.84
CA GLY A 204 5.87 -10.92 10.11
C GLY A 204 6.36 -11.05 11.55
N GLU A 205 7.66 -11.21 11.70
CA GLU A 205 8.32 -11.15 13.01
C GLU A 205 8.50 -9.70 13.43
N GLN A 206 8.02 -9.34 14.61
CA GLN A 206 8.16 -7.98 15.12
C GLN A 206 9.62 -7.67 15.42
N ILE A 207 10.09 -6.53 14.89
CA ILE A 207 11.38 -5.96 15.23
C ILE A 207 11.16 -4.98 16.39
N PRO A 208 11.95 -5.05 17.48
CA PRO A 208 11.80 -4.16 18.63
C PRO A 208 12.42 -2.77 18.35
N LEU A 209 12.05 -2.17 17.22
CA LEU A 209 12.42 -0.84 16.76
C LEU A 209 11.20 -0.18 16.12
N THR A 210 11.18 1.14 16.17
CA THR A 210 10.17 2.02 15.58
C THR A 210 10.72 2.71 14.34
N PRO A 211 9.88 3.29 13.45
CA PRO A 211 10.35 4.13 12.35
C PRO A 211 11.31 5.25 12.80
N ASP A 212 11.06 5.83 13.98
CA ASP A 212 11.89 6.93 14.50
C ASP A 212 13.30 6.49 14.88
N ASP A 213 13.48 5.24 15.35
CA ASP A 213 14.82 4.70 15.61
C ASP A 213 15.68 4.66 14.34
N PHE A 214 15.06 4.37 13.18
CA PHE A 214 15.75 4.43 11.89
C PHE A 214 16.06 5.87 11.45
N ASN A 215 15.14 6.81 11.70
CA ASN A 215 15.38 8.22 11.42
C ASN A 215 16.57 8.76 12.24
N ILE A 216 16.60 8.46 13.53
CA ILE A 216 17.70 8.81 14.45
C ILE A 216 19.01 8.18 13.97
N TYR A 217 19.00 6.90 13.58
CA TYR A 217 20.19 6.25 13.03
C TYR A 217 20.70 6.97 11.77
N ILE A 218 19.82 7.32 10.84
CA ILE A 218 20.20 8.03 9.61
C ILE A 218 20.78 9.41 9.94
N GLU A 219 20.13 10.17 10.84
CA GLU A 219 20.57 11.51 11.24
C GLU A 219 21.98 11.51 11.84
N HIS A 220 22.29 10.54 12.70
CA HIS A 220 23.59 10.49 13.36
C HIS A 220 24.68 9.83 12.53
N GLU A 221 24.32 8.87 11.68
CA GLU A 221 25.30 7.93 11.14
C GLU A 221 25.49 7.98 9.62
N VAL A 222 24.62 8.69 8.90
CA VAL A 222 24.77 8.89 7.46
C VAL A 222 25.25 10.30 7.18
N ILE A 223 26.45 10.42 6.61
CA ILE A 223 27.11 11.71 6.37
C ILE A 223 27.44 11.94 4.90
N SER A 224 27.42 13.19 4.47
CA SER A 224 27.74 13.61 3.12
C SER A 224 29.24 13.57 2.81
N THR A 225 29.59 13.67 1.53
CA THR A 225 30.99 13.86 1.09
C THR A 225 31.67 15.08 1.74
N ALA A 226 30.93 16.15 2.03
CA ALA A 226 31.47 17.35 2.65
C ALA A 226 31.85 17.10 4.11
N GLU A 227 30.93 16.50 4.86
CA GLU A 227 31.13 16.18 6.27
C GLU A 227 32.17 15.07 6.47
N ALA A 228 32.26 14.11 5.54
CA ALA A 228 33.33 13.12 5.55
C ALA A 228 34.71 13.75 5.32
N ALA A 229 34.81 14.72 4.40
CA ALA A 229 36.04 15.45 4.14
C ALA A 229 36.48 16.27 5.36
N GLU A 230 35.54 16.96 6.01
CA GLU A 230 35.76 17.70 7.26
C GLU A 230 36.25 16.78 8.38
N ARG A 231 35.55 15.66 8.63
CA ARG A 231 35.95 14.68 9.65
C ARG A 231 37.35 14.14 9.43
N LEU A 232 37.74 13.87 8.18
CA LEU A 232 39.09 13.40 7.84
C LEU A 232 40.13 14.53 7.68
N ASN A 233 39.73 15.79 7.89
CA ASN A 233 40.54 16.97 7.64
C ASN A 233 41.24 16.93 6.26
N CYS A 234 40.46 16.62 5.22
CA CYS A 234 40.97 16.42 3.87
C CYS A 234 40.07 17.09 2.82
N THR A 235 40.49 17.05 1.56
CA THR A 235 39.69 17.61 0.46
C THR A 235 38.64 16.61 -0.03
N ARG A 236 37.58 17.09 -0.67
CA ARG A 236 36.63 16.21 -1.39
C ARG A 236 37.32 15.35 -2.46
N GLN A 237 38.39 15.86 -3.08
CA GLN A 237 39.19 15.10 -4.04
C GLN A 237 39.88 13.89 -3.39
N ASN A 238 40.32 14.04 -2.13
CA ASN A 238 40.88 12.93 -1.36
C ASN A 238 39.80 11.90 -1.02
N ILE A 239 38.56 12.32 -0.72
CA ILE A 239 37.44 11.39 -0.55
C ILE A 239 37.21 10.57 -1.82
N GLU A 240 37.20 11.19 -3.01
CA GLU A 240 37.08 10.47 -4.28
C GLU A 240 38.24 9.51 -4.54
N ASP A 241 39.47 9.90 -4.21
CA ASP A 241 40.63 9.01 -4.29
C ASP A 241 40.52 7.81 -3.33
N LEU A 242 40.02 8.02 -2.10
CA LEU A 242 39.77 6.94 -1.16
C LEU A 242 38.72 5.96 -1.67
N ILE A 243 37.67 6.44 -2.34
CA ILE A 243 36.67 5.57 -2.98
C ILE A 243 37.32 4.78 -4.12
N ARG A 244 38.07 5.45 -5.00
CA ARG A 244 38.75 4.80 -6.13
C ARG A 244 39.73 3.72 -5.69
N ARG A 245 40.40 3.91 -4.56
CA ARG A 245 41.31 2.92 -3.96
C ARG A 245 40.61 1.82 -3.16
N ASN A 246 39.28 1.77 -3.21
CA ASN A 246 38.44 0.84 -2.43
C ASN A 246 38.72 0.92 -0.92
N LYS A 247 38.97 2.14 -0.45
CA LYS A 247 39.27 2.41 0.95
C LYS A 247 38.05 2.97 1.67
N LEU A 248 37.22 3.77 0.99
CA LEU A 248 35.96 4.31 1.54
C LEU A 248 34.78 3.85 0.68
N HIS A 249 33.69 3.42 1.31
CA HIS A 249 32.54 2.84 0.59
C HIS A 249 31.29 3.72 0.77
N PRO A 250 30.76 4.34 -0.30
CA PRO A 250 29.51 5.08 -0.20
C PRO A 250 28.33 4.11 -0.03
N VAL A 251 27.47 4.37 0.96
CA VAL A 251 26.20 3.62 1.13
C VAL A 251 25.14 4.06 0.13
N LYS A 252 25.26 5.27 -0.42
CA LYS A 252 24.40 5.77 -1.49
C LYS A 252 25.16 6.72 -2.40
N THR A 253 25.06 6.51 -3.70
CA THR A 253 25.62 7.41 -4.73
C THR A 253 24.50 8.12 -5.45
N MET A 254 24.56 9.45 -5.47
CA MET A 254 23.63 10.34 -6.18
C MET A 254 24.40 11.16 -7.22
N LEU A 255 23.67 11.84 -8.10
CA LEU A 255 24.26 12.55 -9.24
C LEU A 255 25.31 13.61 -8.86
N LYS A 256 25.15 14.25 -7.68
CA LYS A 256 26.01 15.35 -7.20
C LYS A 256 26.69 15.08 -5.86
N SER A 257 26.40 13.95 -5.20
CA SER A 257 26.92 13.66 -3.86
C SER A 257 26.89 12.18 -3.55
N LYS A 258 27.67 11.79 -2.55
CA LYS A 258 27.69 10.44 -2.00
C LYS A 258 27.46 10.51 -0.49
N LEU A 259 26.80 9.48 0.05
CA LEU A 259 26.57 9.31 1.47
C LEU A 259 27.42 8.16 1.99
N PHE A 260 27.92 8.29 3.22
CA PHE A 260 28.82 7.35 3.88
C PHE A 260 28.33 7.05 5.28
N LEU A 261 28.74 5.90 5.81
CA LEU A 261 28.63 5.64 7.24
C LEU A 261 29.71 6.41 7.98
N ASN A 262 29.29 7.20 8.96
CA ASN A 262 30.19 7.97 9.81
C ASN A 262 31.16 7.05 10.58
N SER A 263 30.70 5.89 11.09
CA SER A 263 31.59 4.86 11.67
C SER A 263 32.71 4.38 10.74
N GLU A 264 32.47 4.23 9.44
CA GLU A 264 33.54 3.85 8.50
C GLU A 264 34.56 4.98 8.36
N VAL A 265 34.08 6.22 8.25
CA VAL A 265 34.91 7.43 8.15
C VAL A 265 35.77 7.61 9.40
N GLU A 266 35.18 7.51 10.59
CA GLU A 266 35.90 7.66 11.87
C GLU A 266 36.97 6.59 12.06
N ARG A 267 36.68 5.34 11.68
CA ARG A 267 37.68 4.24 11.73
C ARG A 267 38.91 4.51 10.87
N ARG A 268 38.84 5.43 9.91
CA ARG A 268 40.02 5.82 9.11
C ARG A 268 41.02 6.66 9.89
N LYS A 269 40.58 7.39 10.91
CA LYS A 269 41.49 8.15 11.79
C LYS A 269 42.38 7.26 12.63
N TRP A 270 42.03 5.98 12.77
CA TRP A 270 42.75 5.01 13.60
C TRP A 270 43.78 4.20 12.80
N LYS A 271 43.92 4.46 11.51
CA LYS A 271 44.89 3.81 10.61
C LYS A 271 45.96 4.80 10.19
#